data_AF-A0A7C3PTS3-F1
#
_entry.id   AF-A0A7C3PTS3-F1
#
_cell.length_a   1.000
_cell.length_b   1.000
_cell.length_c   1.000
_cell.angle_alpha   90.00
_cell.angle_beta   90.00
_cell.angle_gamma   90.00
#
_symmetry.space_group_name_H-M   'P 1'
#
loop_
_entity.id
_entity.type
_entity.pdbx_description
1 polymer ?
#
loop_
_entity_poly.entity_id
_entity_poly.type
_entity_poly.pdbx_seq_one_letter_code
_entity_poly.pdbx_strand_id
1 'polypeptide(L)'
;MRETKPMTTGFARACEWGSLIGAFLGSTGSLYLSLGMGLNACPLCFYQRTFVFGILGVLAMSSLAGSRIPRGLSCLLITPLALGGLGTAVFHVRLELKGTLECPDGILALGTAPQQSLAVFTVLSLLAVAGACASLEAGGRRKTLAGIALGILLALGCVLSAPPLPPAKVRPSKAEGYELKGCEPAPARAP
;
A
#
# COMPACT_ATOMS: atom_id res chain seq x y z
N MET A 1 -28.51 25.99 -12.90
CA MET A 1 -27.28 25.40 -13.49
C MET A 1 -26.13 25.76 -12.59
N ARG A 2 -25.53 24.81 -11.86
CA ARG A 2 -24.32 25.06 -11.05
C ARG A 2 -23.12 24.91 -11.97
N GLU A 3 -22.47 26.02 -12.29
CA GLU A 3 -21.15 26.02 -12.92
C GLU A 3 -20.15 25.34 -11.97
N THR A 4 -19.75 24.11 -12.31
CA THR A 4 -18.66 23.43 -11.64
C THR A 4 -17.35 23.98 -12.19
N LYS A 5 -16.62 24.68 -11.32
CA LYS A 5 -15.37 25.38 -11.60
C LYS A 5 -14.38 24.44 -12.34
N PRO A 6 -13.83 24.81 -13.50
CA PRO A 6 -12.95 23.95 -14.30
C PRO A 6 -11.65 23.53 -13.57
N MET A 7 -11.21 24.31 -12.57
CA MET A 7 -9.95 24.10 -11.86
C MET A 7 -9.90 22.82 -10.97
N THR A 8 -11.02 22.40 -10.38
CA THR A 8 -11.06 21.19 -9.52
C THR A 8 -10.96 19.89 -10.32
N THR A 9 -11.30 19.93 -11.61
CA THR A 9 -11.30 18.74 -12.49
C THR A 9 -9.90 18.35 -12.95
N GLY A 10 -8.98 19.30 -13.10
CA GLY A 10 -7.59 19.04 -13.49
C GLY A 10 -6.78 18.37 -12.37
N PHE A 11 -6.94 18.86 -11.14
CA PHE A 11 -6.23 18.31 -9.98
C PHE A 11 -6.66 16.88 -9.65
N ALA A 12 -7.97 16.58 -9.64
CA ALA A 12 -8.46 15.22 -9.43
C ALA A 12 -7.91 14.23 -10.48
N ARG A 13 -7.79 14.66 -11.73
CA ARG A 13 -7.16 13.85 -12.79
C ARG A 13 -5.67 13.66 -12.58
N ALA A 14 -4.94 14.68 -12.14
CA ALA A 14 -3.54 14.55 -11.80
C ALA A 14 -3.34 13.54 -10.66
N CYS A 15 -4.20 13.55 -9.64
CA CYS A 15 -4.19 12.56 -8.56
C CYS A 15 -4.49 11.14 -9.07
N GLU A 16 -5.45 10.99 -9.98
CA GLU A 16 -5.79 9.69 -10.58
C GLU A 16 -4.62 9.12 -11.39
N TRP A 17 -4.04 9.92 -12.28
CA TRP A 17 -2.86 9.53 -13.08
C TRP A 17 -1.64 9.25 -12.20
N GLY A 18 -1.39 10.09 -11.20
CA GLY A 18 -0.33 9.88 -10.22
C GLY A 18 -0.53 8.56 -9.47
N SER A 19 -1.76 8.26 -9.05
CA SER A 19 -2.10 6.99 -8.39
C SER A 19 -1.92 5.80 -9.34
N LEU A 20 -2.26 5.94 -10.61
CA LEU A 20 -2.11 4.88 -11.60
C LEU A 20 -0.63 4.54 -11.84
N ILE A 21 0.20 5.58 -12.03
CA ILE A 21 1.65 5.42 -12.18
C ILE A 21 2.25 4.82 -10.90
N GLY A 22 1.87 5.34 -9.73
CA GLY A 22 2.33 4.83 -8.44
C GLY A 22 1.95 3.36 -8.22
N ALA A 23 0.73 2.97 -8.57
CA ALA A 23 0.26 1.59 -8.46
C ALA A 23 0.95 0.67 -9.46
N PHE A 24 1.22 1.14 -10.67
CA PHE A 24 1.97 0.39 -11.68
C PHE A 24 3.42 0.15 -11.23
N LEU A 25 4.11 1.19 -10.76
CA LEU A 25 5.47 1.08 -10.23
C LEU A 25 5.51 0.20 -8.97
N GLY A 26 4.57 0.36 -8.05
CA GLY A 26 4.46 -0.47 -6.85
C GLY A 26 4.20 -1.94 -7.18
N SER A 27 3.34 -2.22 -8.18
CA SER A 27 3.06 -3.58 -8.63
C SER A 27 4.27 -4.22 -9.30
N THR A 28 4.93 -3.48 -10.19
CA THR A 28 6.14 -3.94 -10.89
C THR A 28 7.28 -4.17 -9.90
N GLY A 29 7.50 -3.26 -8.95
CA GLY A 29 8.49 -3.42 -7.89
C GLY A 29 8.17 -4.63 -6.99
N SER A 30 6.91 -4.83 -6.64
CA SER A 30 6.48 -6.01 -5.85
C SER A 30 6.75 -7.32 -6.58
N LEU A 31 6.54 -7.37 -7.90
CA LEU A 31 6.85 -8.53 -8.73
C LEU A 31 8.37 -8.72 -8.88
N TYR A 32 9.12 -7.64 -9.05
CA TYR A 32 10.58 -7.69 -9.15
C TYR A 32 11.23 -8.23 -7.88
N LEU A 33 10.75 -7.85 -6.70
CA LEU A 33 11.25 -8.41 -5.43
C LEU A 33 11.10 -9.94 -5.36
N SER A 34 9.99 -10.50 -5.88
CA SER A 34 9.79 -11.95 -5.85
C SER A 34 10.42 -12.69 -7.03
N LEU A 35 10.26 -12.20 -8.26
CA LEU A 35 10.73 -12.88 -9.47
C LEU A 35 12.18 -12.53 -9.81
N GLY A 36 12.60 -11.30 -9.56
CA GLY A 36 13.95 -10.82 -9.86
C GLY A 36 14.94 -11.10 -8.73
N MET A 37 14.55 -10.86 -7.48
CA MET A 37 15.43 -11.04 -6.31
C MET A 37 15.19 -12.36 -5.55
N GLY A 38 14.20 -13.16 -5.97
CA GLY A 38 13.91 -14.46 -5.33
C GLY A 38 13.38 -14.36 -3.90
N LEU A 39 12.81 -13.21 -3.51
CA LEU A 39 12.29 -13.00 -2.16
C LEU A 39 10.88 -13.59 -1.99
N ASN A 40 10.71 -14.32 -0.91
CA ASN A 40 9.45 -14.87 -0.43
C ASN A 40 8.66 -13.79 0.32
N ALA A 41 7.42 -13.57 -0.12
CA ALA A 41 6.52 -12.64 0.55
C ALA A 41 6.02 -13.25 1.87
N CYS A 42 6.19 -12.53 2.97
CA CYS A 42 5.51 -12.86 4.22
C CYS A 42 4.01 -12.55 4.11
N PRO A 43 3.16 -13.03 5.04
CA PRO A 43 1.72 -12.76 5.02
C PRO A 43 1.37 -11.27 4.95
N LEU A 44 2.09 -10.41 5.68
CA LEU A 44 1.88 -8.96 5.66
C LEU A 44 2.26 -8.32 4.31
N CYS A 45 3.38 -8.75 3.70
CA CYS A 45 3.75 -8.33 2.34
C CYS A 45 2.71 -8.80 1.30
N PHE A 46 2.14 -9.99 1.48
CA PHE A 46 1.12 -10.52 0.60
C PHE A 46 -0.16 -9.66 0.63
N TYR A 47 -0.62 -9.25 1.82
CA TYR A 47 -1.75 -8.31 1.93
C TYR A 47 -1.47 -6.98 1.22
N GLN A 48 -0.29 -6.41 1.44
CA GLN A 48 0.15 -5.17 0.77
C GLN A 48 0.17 -5.32 -0.76
N ARG A 49 0.68 -6.45 -1.26
CA ARG A 49 0.66 -6.77 -2.70
C ARG A 49 -0.77 -6.83 -3.26
N THR A 50 -1.69 -7.48 -2.54
CA THR A 50 -3.10 -7.56 -2.96
C THR A 50 -3.75 -6.18 -3.05
N PHE A 51 -3.48 -5.29 -2.09
CA PHE A 51 -4.00 -3.93 -2.14
C PHE A 51 -3.48 -3.15 -3.35
N VAL A 52 -2.17 -3.17 -3.63
CA VAL A 52 -1.61 -2.41 -4.77
C VAL A 52 -2.09 -2.96 -6.11
N PHE A 53 -2.23 -4.29 -6.25
CA PHE A 53 -2.80 -4.90 -7.45
C PHE A 53 -4.28 -4.54 -7.63
N GLY A 54 -5.05 -4.50 -6.53
CA GLY A 54 -6.44 -4.05 -6.55
C GLY A 54 -6.56 -2.59 -6.99
N ILE A 55 -5.70 -1.70 -6.48
CA ILE A 55 -5.66 -0.28 -6.89
C ILE A 55 -5.34 -0.17 -8.38
N LEU A 56 -4.31 -0.89 -8.86
CA LEU A 56 -3.96 -0.90 -10.28
C LEU A 56 -5.12 -1.39 -11.15
N GLY A 57 -5.81 -2.46 -10.74
CA GLY A 57 -6.98 -2.98 -11.45
C GLY A 57 -8.12 -1.97 -11.55
N VAL A 58 -8.48 -1.33 -10.43
CA VAL A 58 -9.54 -0.31 -10.40
C VAL A 58 -9.19 0.89 -11.30
N LEU A 59 -7.94 1.37 -11.24
CA LEU A 59 -7.51 2.53 -12.03
C LEU A 59 -7.33 2.20 -13.52
N ALA A 60 -6.83 1.01 -13.84
CA ALA A 60 -6.74 0.56 -15.23
C ALA A 60 -8.14 0.46 -15.86
N MET A 61 -9.10 -0.14 -15.15
CA MET A 61 -10.49 -0.19 -15.60
C MET A 61 -11.12 1.20 -15.70
N SER A 62 -10.78 2.10 -14.77
CA SER A 62 -11.22 3.50 -14.84
C SER A 62 -10.74 4.20 -16.11
N SER A 63 -9.45 4.03 -16.42
CA SER A 63 -8.82 4.60 -17.61
C SER A 63 -9.47 4.07 -18.90
N LEU A 64 -9.71 2.76 -18.97
CA LEU A 64 -10.37 2.11 -20.11
C LEU A 64 -11.85 2.54 -20.27
N ALA A 65 -12.56 2.80 -19.17
CA ALA A 65 -13.95 3.26 -19.20
C ALA A 65 -14.10 4.72 -19.68
N GLY A 66 -13.01 5.51 -19.67
CA GLY A 66 -12.97 6.87 -20.20
C GLY A 66 -13.96 7.82 -19.52
N SER A 67 -14.74 8.57 -20.31
CA SER A 67 -15.69 9.57 -19.82
C SER A 67 -16.94 8.99 -19.12
N ARG A 68 -17.10 7.67 -19.07
CA ARG A 68 -18.26 7.02 -18.45
C ARG A 68 -18.22 7.04 -16.92
N ILE A 69 -17.05 7.24 -16.32
CA ILE A 69 -16.88 7.30 -14.87
C ILE A 69 -16.80 8.76 -14.43
N PRO A 70 -17.63 9.20 -13.45
CA PRO A 70 -17.54 10.53 -12.88
C PRO A 70 -16.13 10.80 -12.33
N ARG A 71 -15.60 11.99 -12.62
CA ARG A 71 -14.26 12.40 -12.19
C ARG A 71 -14.12 12.25 -10.68
N GLY A 72 -13.04 11.61 -10.23
CA GLY A 72 -12.75 11.36 -8.82
C GLY A 72 -13.50 10.22 -8.15
N LEU A 73 -14.48 9.59 -8.82
CA LEU A 73 -15.08 8.35 -8.31
C LEU A 73 -14.02 7.26 -8.17
N SER A 74 -13.08 7.19 -9.11
CA SER A 74 -11.97 6.23 -9.09
C SER A 74 -11.06 6.44 -7.89
N CYS A 75 -10.73 7.70 -7.57
CA CYS A 75 -9.98 8.06 -6.35
C CYS A 75 -10.72 7.65 -5.08
N LEU A 76 -12.05 7.87 -5.04
CA LEU A 76 -12.90 7.42 -3.94
C LEU A 76 -12.90 5.88 -3.79
N LEU A 77 -12.97 5.15 -4.90
CA LEU A 77 -12.99 3.69 -4.90
C LEU A 77 -11.67 3.08 -4.44
N ILE A 78 -10.53 3.69 -4.79
CA ILE A 78 -9.22 3.21 -4.34
C ILE A 78 -8.84 3.66 -2.92
N THR A 79 -9.51 4.68 -2.37
CA THR A 79 -9.26 5.21 -1.02
C THR A 79 -9.21 4.11 0.06
N PRO A 80 -10.22 3.21 0.18
CA PRO A 80 -10.16 2.13 1.16
C PRO A 80 -8.99 1.16 0.94
N LEU A 81 -8.63 0.87 -0.32
CA LEU A 81 -7.52 -0.04 -0.63
C LEU A 81 -6.17 0.61 -0.30
N ALA A 82 -5.99 1.88 -0.62
CA ALA A 82 -4.77 2.62 -0.35
C ALA A 82 -4.52 2.74 1.17
N LEU A 83 -5.57 3.08 1.93
CA LEU A 83 -5.50 3.18 3.39
C LEU A 83 -5.38 1.81 4.08
N GLY A 84 -6.04 0.77 3.56
CA GLY A 84 -5.88 -0.60 4.02
C GLY A 84 -4.43 -1.08 3.88
N GLY A 85 -3.84 -0.84 2.70
CA GLY A 85 -2.42 -1.12 2.45
C GLY A 85 -1.48 -0.29 3.31
N LEU A 86 -1.76 1.01 3.49
CA LEU A 86 -0.99 1.90 4.35
C LEU A 86 -0.99 1.43 5.81
N GLY A 87 -2.17 1.13 6.37
CA GLY A 87 -2.28 0.64 7.74
C GLY A 87 -1.54 -0.68 7.95
N THR A 88 -1.64 -1.59 6.98
CA THR A 88 -0.88 -2.85 6.99
C THR A 88 0.63 -2.62 6.92
N ALA A 89 1.09 -1.68 6.08
CA ALA A 89 2.50 -1.32 5.95
C ALA A 89 3.06 -0.66 7.22
N VAL A 90 2.29 0.26 7.83
CA VAL A 90 2.66 0.88 9.12
C VAL A 90 2.83 -0.17 10.21
N PHE A 91 1.89 -1.12 10.31
CA PHE A 91 2.01 -2.21 11.26
C PHE A 91 3.24 -3.09 10.98
N HIS A 92 3.52 -3.39 9.71
CA HIS A 92 4.66 -4.19 9.33
C HIS A 92 6.00 -3.53 9.70
N VAL A 93 6.19 -2.26 9.33
CA VAL A 93 7.39 -1.49 9.70
C VAL A 93 7.50 -1.33 11.22
N ARG A 94 6.39 -1.24 11.95
CA ARG A 94 6.41 -1.22 13.42
C ARG A 94 6.98 -2.51 14.01
N LEU A 95 6.67 -3.68 13.44
CA LEU A 95 7.23 -4.96 13.89
C LEU A 95 8.74 -5.05 13.62
N GLU A 96 9.17 -4.52 12.48
CA GLU A 96 10.58 -4.41 12.12
C GLU A 96 11.34 -3.49 13.10
N LEU A 97 10.84 -2.27 13.32
CA LEU A 97 11.48 -1.30 14.22
C LEU A 97 11.54 -1.79 15.68
N LYS A 98 10.60 -2.63 16.09
CA LYS A 98 10.61 -3.28 17.42
C LYS A 98 11.61 -4.44 17.52
N GLY A 99 12.28 -4.82 16.44
CA GLY A 99 13.10 -6.02 16.38
C GLY A 99 12.28 -7.30 16.59
N THR A 100 10.98 -7.28 16.31
CA THR A 100 10.15 -8.49 16.32
C THR A 100 10.32 -9.27 15.01
N LEU A 101 10.53 -8.55 13.91
CA LEU A 101 10.80 -9.07 12.59
C LEU A 101 12.12 -8.50 12.06
N GLU A 102 12.87 -9.32 11.33
CA GLU A 102 13.90 -8.86 10.41
C GLU A 102 13.40 -9.04 8.98
N CYS A 103 13.56 -8.01 8.15
CA CYS A 103 13.12 -8.05 6.75
C CYS A 103 14.29 -7.82 5.78
N PRO A 104 14.21 -8.43 4.57
CA PRO A 104 15.22 -8.26 3.55
C PRO A 104 15.27 -6.83 3.03
N ASP A 105 16.41 -6.46 2.47
CA ASP A 105 16.58 -5.18 1.78
C ASP A 105 15.65 -5.09 0.58
N GLY A 106 15.17 -3.87 0.34
CA GLY A 106 14.36 -3.56 -0.82
C GLY A 106 15.20 -3.37 -2.07
N ILE A 107 14.56 -2.88 -3.12
CA ILE A 107 15.21 -2.59 -4.41
C ILE A 107 16.31 -1.54 -4.19
N LEU A 108 17.49 -1.77 -4.77
CA LEU A 108 18.69 -0.91 -4.64
C LEU A 108 19.21 -0.71 -3.20
N ALA A 109 18.88 -1.61 -2.27
CA ALA A 109 19.22 -1.48 -0.85
C ALA A 109 18.73 -0.16 -0.21
N LEU A 110 17.68 0.45 -0.78
CA LEU A 110 17.06 1.67 -0.25
C LEU A 110 16.06 1.29 0.83
N GLY A 111 16.57 1.03 2.03
CA GLY A 111 15.78 0.52 3.15
C GLY A 111 15.28 -0.91 2.91
N THR A 112 14.36 -1.36 3.74
CA THR A 112 13.82 -2.71 3.65
C THR A 112 12.57 -2.78 2.76
N ALA A 113 12.25 -3.99 2.27
CA ALA A 113 11.05 -4.22 1.47
C ALA A 113 9.75 -3.63 2.09
N PRO A 114 9.45 -3.80 3.40
CA PRO A 114 8.27 -3.16 4.01
C PRO A 114 8.33 -1.63 4.07
N GLN A 115 9.53 -1.04 4.21
CA GLN A 115 9.69 0.42 4.21
C GLN A 115 9.42 1.03 2.84
N GLN A 116 9.87 0.38 1.76
CA GLN A 116 9.55 0.79 0.40
C GLN A 116 8.04 0.70 0.13
N SER A 117 7.39 -0.36 0.59
CA SER A 117 5.94 -0.51 0.48
C SER A 117 5.19 0.59 1.27
N LEU A 118 5.66 0.93 2.48
CA LEU A 118 5.13 2.04 3.26
C LEU A 118 5.19 3.37 2.49
N ALA A 119 6.33 3.66 1.84
CA ALA A 119 6.48 4.86 1.02
C ALA A 119 5.48 4.90 -0.14
N VAL A 120 5.33 3.79 -0.88
CA VAL A 120 4.36 3.66 -1.98
C VAL A 120 2.94 3.88 -1.47
N PHE A 121 2.52 3.20 -0.40
CA PHE A 121 1.17 3.35 0.14
C PHE A 121 0.90 4.72 0.74
N THR A 122 1.93 5.42 1.23
CA THR A 122 1.80 6.81 1.68
C THR A 122 1.46 7.71 0.51
N VAL A 123 2.20 7.61 -0.60
CA VAL A 123 1.94 8.38 -1.82
C VAL A 123 0.55 8.05 -2.37
N LEU A 124 0.21 6.76 -2.51
CA LEU A 124 -1.10 6.33 -3.01
C LEU A 124 -2.25 6.82 -2.12
N SER A 125 -2.10 6.77 -0.80
CA SER A 125 -3.14 7.25 0.13
C SER A 125 -3.34 8.75 0.03
N LEU A 126 -2.25 9.53 -0.04
CA LEU A 126 -2.32 10.97 -0.20
C LEU A 126 -3.02 11.35 -1.51
N LEU A 127 -2.63 10.73 -2.62
CA LEU A 127 -3.23 10.99 -3.93
C LEU A 127 -4.70 10.54 -3.99
N ALA A 128 -5.03 9.37 -3.44
CA ALA A 128 -6.40 8.86 -3.41
C ALA A 128 -7.33 9.79 -2.61
N VAL A 129 -6.92 10.17 -1.39
CA VAL A 129 -7.71 11.06 -0.53
C VAL A 129 -7.80 12.46 -1.12
N ALA A 130 -6.70 13.01 -1.64
CA ALA A 130 -6.70 14.33 -2.28
C ALA A 130 -7.60 14.36 -3.52
N GLY A 131 -7.50 13.34 -4.39
CA GLY A 131 -8.33 13.21 -5.59
C GLY A 131 -9.81 13.00 -5.27
N ALA A 132 -10.11 12.20 -4.23
CA ALA A 132 -11.48 12.03 -3.74
C ALA A 132 -12.02 13.38 -3.21
N CYS A 133 -11.28 14.06 -2.32
CA CYS A 133 -11.66 15.35 -1.74
C CYS A 133 -11.79 16.50 -2.75
N ALA A 134 -11.02 16.48 -3.84
CA ALA A 134 -11.11 17.48 -4.90
C ALA A 134 -12.36 17.31 -5.77
N SER A 135 -12.98 16.14 -5.75
CA SER A 135 -14.08 15.75 -6.63
C SER A 135 -15.46 15.85 -5.97
N LEU A 136 -15.54 16.44 -4.77
CA LEU A 136 -16.75 16.45 -3.97
C LEU A 136 -17.75 17.50 -4.50
N GLU A 137 -18.72 17.04 -5.29
CA GLU A 137 -20.05 17.67 -5.31
C GLU A 137 -20.79 17.43 -3.97
N ALA A 138 -21.95 18.08 -3.78
CA ALA A 138 -22.72 18.03 -2.54
C ALA A 138 -22.92 16.57 -2.04
N GLY A 139 -22.37 16.25 -0.87
CA GLY A 139 -22.41 14.91 -0.26
C GLY A 139 -21.13 14.09 -0.36
N GLY A 140 -20.12 14.54 -1.10
CA GLY A 140 -18.85 13.83 -1.25
C GLY A 140 -18.13 13.58 0.07
N ARG A 141 -18.11 14.54 1.01
CA ARG A 141 -17.37 14.40 2.29
C ARG A 141 -17.76 13.14 3.07
N ARG A 142 -19.06 12.81 3.08
CA ARG A 142 -19.57 11.59 3.72
C ARG A 142 -19.04 10.33 3.05
N LYS A 143 -18.95 10.32 1.72
CA LYS A 143 -18.42 9.19 0.96
C LYS A 143 -16.92 9.00 1.21
N THR A 144 -16.14 10.08 1.23
CA THR A 144 -14.71 10.00 1.55
C THR A 144 -14.48 9.49 2.97
N LEU A 145 -15.23 9.98 3.95
CA LEU A 145 -15.16 9.48 5.33
C LEU A 145 -15.53 7.99 5.41
N ALA A 146 -16.53 7.53 4.66
CA ALA A 146 -16.86 6.11 4.57
C ALA A 146 -15.71 5.29 3.94
N GLY A 147 -15.07 5.80 2.89
CA GLY A 147 -13.88 5.17 2.29
C GLY A 147 -12.71 5.08 3.26
N ILE A 148 -12.47 6.12 4.06
CA ILE A 148 -11.45 6.13 5.12
C ILE A 148 -11.78 5.09 6.20
N ALA A 149 -13.01 5.10 6.70
CA ALA A 149 -13.45 4.15 7.72
C ALA A 149 -13.31 2.69 7.21
N LEU A 150 -13.71 2.44 5.96
CA LEU A 150 -13.54 1.13 5.34
C LEU A 150 -12.06 0.75 5.20
N GLY A 151 -11.19 1.68 4.82
CA GLY A 151 -9.74 1.43 4.77
C GLY A 151 -9.15 1.06 6.13
N ILE A 152 -9.57 1.73 7.21
CA ILE A 152 -9.17 1.38 8.59
C ILE A 152 -9.64 -0.03 8.94
N LEU A 153 -10.90 -0.38 8.64
CA LEU A 153 -11.43 -1.71 8.89
C LEU A 153 -10.67 -2.80 8.11
N LEU A 154 -10.32 -2.54 6.85
CA LEU A 154 -9.50 -3.45 6.05
C LEU A 154 -8.10 -3.64 6.65
N ALA A 155 -7.44 -2.55 7.06
CA ALA A 155 -6.14 -2.64 7.73
C ALA A 155 -6.21 -3.47 9.02
N LEU A 156 -7.22 -3.21 9.86
CA LEU A 156 -7.44 -3.99 11.08
C LEU A 156 -7.71 -5.46 10.77
N GLY A 157 -8.53 -5.75 9.75
CA GLY A 157 -8.79 -7.11 9.28
C GLY A 157 -7.49 -7.83 8.87
N CYS A 158 -6.63 -7.18 8.09
CA CYS A 158 -5.33 -7.74 7.69
C CYS A 158 -4.39 -7.97 8.90
N VAL A 159 -4.34 -7.04 9.85
CA VAL A 159 -3.50 -7.17 11.05
C VAL A 159 -4.00 -8.29 11.97
N LEU A 160 -5.31 -8.39 12.19
CA LEU A 160 -5.92 -9.40 13.06
C LEU A 160 -5.92 -10.80 12.44
N SER A 161 -5.96 -10.88 11.11
CA SER A 161 -5.87 -12.16 10.38
C SER A 161 -4.43 -12.58 10.06
N ALA A 162 -3.43 -11.75 10.39
CA ALA A 162 -2.04 -12.13 10.21
C ALA A 162 -1.75 -13.36 11.09
N PRO A 163 -1.22 -14.47 10.54
CA PRO A 163 -0.91 -15.65 11.32
C PRO A 163 0.15 -15.31 12.38
N PRO A 164 0.12 -15.98 13.54
CA PRO A 164 1.13 -15.77 14.57
C PRO A 164 2.52 -16.07 14.01
N LEU A 165 3.51 -15.31 14.49
CA LEU A 165 4.89 -15.52 14.08
C LEU A 165 5.35 -16.90 14.53
N PRO A 166 6.07 -17.65 13.67
CA PRO A 166 6.72 -18.87 14.10
C PRO A 166 7.75 -18.56 15.20
N PRO A 167 8.12 -19.55 16.03
CA PRO A 167 9.15 -19.35 17.04
C PRO A 167 10.46 -18.88 16.39
N ALA A 168 11.17 -17.99 17.10
CA ALA A 168 12.47 -17.49 16.66
C ALA A 168 13.44 -18.66 16.50
N LYS A 169 14.10 -18.71 15.34
CA LYS A 169 15.14 -19.71 15.07
C LYS A 169 16.48 -19.21 15.59
N VAL A 170 17.31 -20.11 16.08
CA VAL A 170 18.72 -19.81 16.35
C VAL A 170 19.43 -19.72 15.01
N ARG A 171 19.72 -18.50 14.57
CA ARG A 171 20.44 -18.19 13.33
C ARG A 171 21.20 -16.87 13.49
N PRO A 172 22.23 -16.61 12.67
CA PRO A 172 22.82 -15.29 12.62
C PRO A 172 21.78 -14.25 12.19
N SER A 173 21.91 -13.07 12.75
CA SER A 173 21.14 -11.88 12.40
C SER A 173 21.54 -11.36 11.02
N LYS A 174 20.69 -10.51 10.46
CA LYS A 174 21.03 -9.78 9.22
C LYS A 174 22.31 -8.94 9.39
N ALA A 175 22.54 -8.39 10.59
CA ALA A 175 23.73 -7.59 10.91
C ALA A 175 25.03 -8.41 10.85
N GLU A 176 24.94 -9.74 10.96
CA GLU A 176 26.06 -10.68 10.85
C GLU A 176 26.25 -11.21 9.41
N GLY A 177 25.56 -10.64 8.42
CA GLY A 177 25.65 -11.02 7.01
C GLY A 177 24.69 -12.14 6.60
N TYR A 178 23.70 -12.48 7.42
CA TYR A 178 22.67 -13.45 7.05
C TYR A 178 21.73 -12.89 5.98
N GLU A 179 21.68 -13.55 4.82
CA GLU A 179 20.77 -13.20 3.74
C GLU A 179 19.35 -13.72 4.00
N LEU A 180 18.43 -12.79 4.24
CA LEU A 180 17.01 -13.09 4.42
C LEU A 180 16.34 -13.32 3.07
N LYS A 181 15.71 -14.49 2.89
CA LYS A 181 14.82 -14.73 1.74
C LYS A 181 13.42 -14.16 1.94
N GLY A 182 13.06 -13.72 3.13
CA GLY A 182 11.76 -13.14 3.46
C GLY A 182 11.79 -12.54 4.86
N CYS A 183 10.69 -11.92 5.29
CA CYS A 183 10.62 -11.44 6.67
C CYS A 183 10.51 -12.62 7.64
N GLU A 184 11.42 -12.68 8.60
CA GLU A 184 11.50 -13.74 9.60
C GLU A 184 11.48 -13.14 11.02
N PRO A 185 11.06 -13.89 12.05
CA PRO A 185 11.24 -13.46 13.43
C PRO A 185 12.71 -13.12 13.69
N ALA A 186 12.95 -12.07 14.45
CA ALA A 186 14.31 -11.74 14.86
C ALA A 186 14.90 -12.92 15.65
N PRO A 187 16.19 -13.24 15.44
CA PRO A 187 16.82 -14.35 16.14
C PRO A 187 16.79 -14.08 17.65
N ALA A 188 16.61 -15.15 18.43
CA ALA A 188 16.80 -15.05 19.87
C ALA A 188 18.24 -14.58 20.12
N ARG A 189 18.43 -13.52 20.92
CA ARG A 189 19.78 -13.17 21.37
C ARG A 189 20.37 -14.41 22.03
N ALA A 190 21.54 -14.84 21.56
CA ALA A 190 22.30 -15.84 22.29
C ALA A 190 22.48 -15.33 23.74
N PRO A 191 22.27 -16.19 24.75
CA PRO A 191 22.46 -15.82 26.15
C PRO A 191 23.89 -15.35 26.42
#